data_AF-A0A4Y2FBK7-F1
#
_entry.id   AF-A0A4Y2FBK7-F1
#
_cell.length_a   1.000
_cell.length_b   1.000
_cell.length_c   1.000
_cell.angle_alpha   90.00
_cell.angle_beta   90.00
_cell.angle_gamma   90.00
#
_symmetry.space_group_name_H-M   'P 1'
#
loop_
_entity.id
_entity.type
_entity.pdbx_description
1 polymer ?
#
loop_
_entity_poly.entity_id
_entity_poly.type
_entity_poly.pdbx_seq_one_letter_code
_entity_poly.pdbx_strand_id
1 'polypeptide(L)'
;MNEPYQDPKHVASFGGVDSLYRAGEGQVSKKAIQKWLQGVNAYTLHKPVRKKFRTNRVIVYSIDQQWQADLVDLISINKFNKGFRYILTCIDILSKHAWVVPLKRK
;
A
#
# COMPACT_ATOMS: atom_id res chain seq x y z
N MET A 1 31.70 -6.62 -9.89
CA MET A 1 30.74 -6.43 -8.78
C MET A 1 29.35 -7.03 -9.03
N ASN A 2 29.02 -7.58 -10.22
CA ASN A 2 27.68 -8.15 -10.45
C ASN A 2 27.49 -9.58 -9.92
N GLU A 3 28.55 -10.37 -9.79
CA GLU A 3 28.47 -11.79 -9.42
C GLU A 3 27.93 -12.10 -8.01
N PRO A 4 28.33 -11.42 -6.91
CA PRO A 4 27.98 -11.88 -5.56
C PRO A 4 26.53 -11.59 -5.13
N TYR A 5 25.85 -10.64 -5.77
CA TYR A 5 24.45 -10.31 -5.43
C TYR A 5 23.43 -11.22 -6.10
N GLN A 6 23.81 -11.80 -7.25
CA GLN A 6 22.97 -12.72 -8.02
C GLN A 6 23.26 -14.19 -7.71
N ASP A 7 24.36 -14.48 -7.01
CA ASP A 7 24.69 -15.83 -6.55
C ASP A 7 23.80 -16.22 -5.35
N PRO A 8 22.88 -17.20 -5.46
CA PRO A 8 22.02 -17.61 -4.35
C PRO A 8 22.79 -18.20 -3.16
N LYS A 9 24.05 -18.64 -3.36
CA LYS A 9 24.89 -19.22 -2.31
C LYS A 9 25.48 -18.15 -1.38
N HIS A 10 25.50 -16.89 -1.81
CA HIS A 10 26.05 -15.80 -1.03
C HIS A 10 25.06 -15.28 0.01
N VAL A 11 25.49 -15.10 1.26
CA VAL A 11 24.61 -14.72 2.39
C VAL A 11 23.92 -13.36 2.18
N ALA A 12 24.55 -12.45 1.43
CA ALA A 12 23.99 -11.13 1.12
C ALA A 12 23.26 -11.04 -0.24
N SER A 13 23.06 -12.17 -0.91
CA SER A 13 22.36 -12.27 -2.18
C SER A 13 20.92 -11.77 -2.08
N PHE A 14 20.45 -11.07 -3.11
CA PHE A 14 19.12 -10.44 -3.18
C PHE A 14 18.73 -9.59 -1.95
N GLY A 15 19.71 -9.17 -1.15
CA GLY A 15 19.51 -8.50 0.12
C GLY A 15 19.41 -6.98 0.03
N GLY A 16 19.23 -6.35 1.18
CA GLY A 16 19.27 -4.89 1.32
C GLY A 16 20.69 -4.32 1.44
N VAL A 17 20.78 -3.00 1.46
CA VAL A 17 22.03 -2.25 1.69
C VAL A 17 22.75 -2.73 2.97
N ASP A 18 22.01 -2.95 4.05
CA ASP A 18 22.58 -3.40 5.32
C ASP A 18 23.10 -4.84 5.28
N SER A 19 22.50 -5.71 4.45
CA SER A 19 22.96 -7.09 4.28
C SER A 19 24.32 -7.12 3.59
N LEU A 20 24.44 -6.41 2.48
CA LEU A 20 25.70 -6.28 1.73
C LEU A 20 26.78 -5.54 2.53
N TYR A 21 26.41 -4.54 3.32
CA TYR A 21 27.35 -3.84 4.18
C TYR A 21 27.96 -4.76 5.24
N ARG A 22 27.16 -5.66 5.84
CA ARG A 22 27.62 -6.66 6.79
C ARG A 22 28.50 -7.72 6.14
N ALA A 23 28.09 -8.24 4.98
CA ALA A 23 28.87 -9.26 4.27
C ALA A 23 30.20 -8.74 3.70
N GLY A 24 30.29 -7.45 3.40
CA GLY A 24 31.55 -6.80 3.02
C GLY A 24 32.38 -6.30 4.20
N GLU A 25 32.04 -6.68 5.44
CA GLU A 25 32.76 -6.31 6.67
C GLU A 25 33.08 -4.79 6.79
N GLY A 26 32.22 -3.94 6.24
CA GLY A 26 32.42 -2.49 6.25
C GLY A 26 33.49 -1.94 5.30
N GLN A 27 34.07 -2.77 4.42
CA GLN A 27 35.06 -2.33 3.41
C GLN A 27 34.47 -1.28 2.44
N VAL A 28 33.17 -1.36 2.16
CA VAL A 28 32.47 -0.46 1.24
C VAL A 28 31.45 0.38 2.00
N SER A 29 31.44 1.69 1.73
CA SER A 29 30.44 2.58 2.34
C SER A 29 29.01 2.21 1.92
N LYS A 30 28.05 2.32 2.85
CA LYS A 30 26.62 2.09 2.56
C LYS A 30 26.11 2.93 1.38
N LYS A 31 26.63 4.15 1.21
CA LYS A 31 26.26 5.07 0.12
C LYS A 31 26.69 4.51 -1.25
N ALA A 32 27.87 3.92 -1.34
CA ALA A 32 28.35 3.28 -2.57
C ALA A 32 27.51 2.03 -2.91
N ILE A 33 27.22 1.20 -1.90
CA ILE A 33 26.35 0.02 -2.05
C ILE A 33 24.96 0.43 -2.53
N GLN A 34 24.37 1.48 -1.93
CA GLN A 34 23.07 2.00 -2.32
C GLN A 34 23.05 2.49 -3.77
N LYS A 35 24.06 3.25 -4.20
CA LYS A 35 24.17 3.75 -5.57
C LYS A 35 24.30 2.60 -6.57
N TRP A 36 25.06 1.57 -6.23
CA TRP A 36 25.21 0.37 -7.07
C TRP A 36 23.89 -0.40 -7.16
N LEU A 37 23.22 -0.66 -6.03
CA LEU A 37 21.93 -1.34 -5.96
C LEU A 37 20.82 -0.65 -6.76
N GLN A 38 20.84 0.69 -6.84
CA GLN A 38 19.90 1.45 -7.68
C GLN A 38 20.03 1.12 -9.19
N GLY A 39 21.20 0.67 -9.64
CA GLY A 39 21.42 0.21 -11.01
C GLY A 39 21.06 -1.26 -11.26
N VAL A 40 20.75 -2.02 -10.20
CA VAL A 40 20.39 -3.45 -10.32
C VAL A 40 18.88 -3.58 -10.50
N ASN A 41 18.45 -4.08 -11.66
CA ASN A 41 17.03 -4.23 -12.00
C ASN A 41 16.26 -5.08 -10.97
N ALA A 42 16.83 -6.23 -10.56
CA ALA A 42 16.20 -7.11 -9.58
C ALA A 42 15.95 -6.41 -8.23
N TYR A 43 16.90 -5.60 -7.77
CA TYR A 43 16.73 -4.85 -6.52
C TYR A 43 15.66 -3.76 -6.67
N THR A 44 15.72 -2.97 -7.74
CA THR A 44 14.83 -1.83 -7.94
C THR A 44 13.38 -2.24 -8.17
N LEU A 45 13.15 -3.34 -8.90
CA LEU A 45 11.79 -3.87 -9.17
C LEU A 45 11.08 -4.35 -7.91
N HIS A 46 11.80 -5.04 -7.02
CA HIS A 46 11.23 -5.65 -5.82
C HIS A 46 11.31 -4.76 -4.58
N LYS A 47 12.03 -3.63 -4.65
CA LYS A 47 12.09 -2.69 -3.54
C LYS A 47 10.77 -1.94 -3.41
N PRO A 48 10.07 -2.01 -2.27
CA PRO A 48 8.83 -1.29 -2.09
C PRO A 48 9.07 0.22 -2.13
N VAL A 49 8.42 0.88 -3.09
CA VAL A 49 8.49 2.34 -3.25
C VAL A 49 7.41 2.98 -2.38
N ARG A 50 7.80 3.56 -1.24
CA ARG A 50 6.89 4.32 -0.36
C ARG A 50 6.77 5.76 -0.86
N LYS A 51 5.79 6.06 -1.70
CA LYS A 51 5.45 7.42 -2.11
C LYS A 51 4.41 8.02 -1.16
N LYS A 52 4.75 9.12 -0.50
CA LYS A 52 3.75 9.98 0.17
C LYS A 52 3.21 10.95 -0.88
N PHE A 53 1.93 10.84 -1.21
CA PHE A 53 1.24 11.81 -2.05
C PHE A 53 0.44 12.78 -1.18
N ARG A 54 0.26 14.01 -1.65
CA ARG A 54 -0.55 15.00 -0.94
C ARG A 54 -2.02 14.57 -1.05
N THR A 55 -2.64 14.25 0.08
CA THR A 55 -4.08 14.05 0.19
C THR A 55 -4.76 15.35 0.60
N ASN A 56 -6.01 15.54 0.19
CA ASN A 56 -6.83 16.64 0.70
C ASN A 56 -7.13 16.38 2.18
N ARG A 57 -7.03 17.43 3.00
CA ARG A 57 -7.46 17.36 4.41
C ARG A 57 -8.98 17.45 4.47
N VAL A 58 -9.60 16.58 5.27
CA VAL A 58 -11.02 16.65 5.59
C VAL A 58 -11.17 17.55 6.82
N ILE A 59 -11.84 18.69 6.67
CA ILE A 59 -12.05 19.69 7.72
C ILE A 59 -13.55 19.95 7.82
N VAL A 60 -14.15 19.71 8.99
CA VAL A 60 -15.60 19.82 9.24
C VAL A 60 -15.82 20.57 10.55
N TYR A 61 -16.81 21.46 10.58
CA TYR A 61 -17.06 22.39 11.69
C TYR A 61 -18.35 22.11 12.47
N SER A 62 -19.35 21.48 11.84
CA SER A 62 -20.62 21.14 12.49
C SER A 62 -21.16 19.79 12.04
N ILE A 63 -22.06 19.23 12.86
CA ILE A 63 -22.82 18.01 12.53
C ILE A 63 -23.67 18.28 11.30
N ASP A 64 -23.83 17.27 10.45
CA ASP A 64 -24.59 17.30 9.20
C ASP A 64 -24.05 18.26 8.13
N GLN A 65 -22.87 18.84 8.32
CA GLN A 65 -22.27 19.77 7.34
C GLN A 65 -21.68 19.06 6.13
N GLN A 66 -21.03 17.92 6.36
CA GLN A 66 -20.35 17.17 5.30
C GLN A 66 -20.58 15.68 5.50
N TRP A 67 -21.01 15.05 4.41
CA TRP A 67 -21.34 13.64 4.37
C TRP A 67 -20.44 12.96 3.37
N GLN A 68 -19.94 11.78 3.74
CA GLN A 68 -19.24 10.90 2.83
C GLN A 68 -20.18 9.75 2.47
N ALA A 69 -20.44 9.59 1.18
CA ALA A 69 -21.23 8.48 0.67
C ALA A 69 -20.35 7.55 -0.17
N ASP A 70 -20.55 6.24 0.00
CA ASP A 70 -19.90 5.22 -0.80
C ASP A 70 -20.87 4.08 -1.13
N LEU A 71 -20.55 3.30 -2.15
CA LEU A 71 -21.32 2.15 -2.57
C LEU A 71 -20.46 0.89 -2.47
N VAL A 72 -20.78 0.05 -1.49
CA VAL A 72 -20.14 -1.25 -1.33
C VAL A 72 -20.71 -2.23 -2.34
N ASP A 73 -19.85 -2.90 -3.10
CA ASP A 73 -20.22 -3.92 -4.07
C ASP A 73 -20.25 -5.32 -3.43
N LEU A 74 -21.40 -5.99 -3.53
CA LEU A 74 -21.67 -7.34 -3.03
C LEU A 74 -22.25 -8.24 -4.14
N ILE A 75 -22.05 -7.91 -5.41
CA ILE A 75 -22.62 -8.66 -6.55
C ILE A 75 -22.26 -10.15 -6.46
N SER A 76 -21.02 -10.48 -6.07
CA SER A 76 -20.51 -11.86 -5.99
C SER A 76 -21.27 -12.75 -5.00
N ILE A 77 -21.83 -12.18 -3.94
CA ILE A 77 -22.53 -12.91 -2.87
C ILE A 77 -24.05 -12.77 -2.92
N ASN A 78 -24.61 -12.21 -4.00
CA ASN A 78 -26.03 -11.88 -4.11
C ASN A 78 -26.97 -13.09 -3.85
N LYS A 79 -26.51 -14.31 -4.18
CA LYS A 79 -27.25 -15.56 -3.98
C LYS A 79 -27.48 -15.84 -2.50
N PHE A 80 -26.52 -15.44 -1.66
CA PHE A 80 -26.56 -15.62 -0.21
C PHE A 80 -27.13 -14.40 0.52
N ASN A 81 -27.27 -13.25 -0.15
CA ASN A 81 -27.78 -12.00 0.41
C ASN A 81 -29.15 -11.61 -0.14
N LYS A 82 -30.08 -12.56 -0.32
CA LYS A 82 -31.47 -12.30 -0.74
C LYS A 82 -31.59 -11.44 -2.02
N GLY A 83 -30.60 -11.54 -2.92
CA GLY A 83 -30.52 -10.77 -4.16
C GLY A 83 -30.05 -9.32 -4.02
N PHE A 84 -29.63 -8.87 -2.83
CA PHE A 84 -28.98 -7.57 -2.66
C PHE A 84 -27.58 -7.61 -3.26
N ARG A 85 -27.27 -6.58 -4.05
CA ARG A 85 -26.03 -6.48 -4.82
C ARG A 85 -25.12 -5.36 -4.36
N TYR A 86 -25.67 -4.37 -3.67
CA TYR A 86 -24.92 -3.23 -3.20
C TYR A 86 -25.38 -2.82 -1.80
N ILE A 87 -24.54 -2.06 -1.11
CA ILE A 87 -24.91 -1.35 0.11
C ILE A 87 -24.51 0.11 -0.08
N LEU A 88 -25.47 1.01 -0.03
CA LEU A 88 -25.22 2.44 0.04
C LEU A 88 -24.90 2.79 1.49
N THR A 89 -23.72 3.37 1.72
CA THR A 89 -23.31 3.89 3.01
C THR A 89 -23.25 5.40 2.92
N CYS A 90 -23.89 6.08 3.86
CA CYS A 90 -23.80 7.53 4.02
C CYS A 90 -23.34 7.80 5.44
N ILE A 91 -22.24 8.51 5.61
CA ILE A 91 -21.63 8.76 6.92
C ILE A 91 -21.51 10.25 7.12
N ASP A 92 -22.08 10.78 8.22
CA ASP A 92 -21.76 12.14 8.65
C ASP A 92 -20.32 12.16 9.17
N ILE A 93 -19.51 13.04 8.58
CA ILE A 93 -18.07 13.05 8.81
C ILE A 93 -17.73 13.50 10.23
N LEU A 94 -18.55 14.35 10.86
CA LEU A 94 -18.26 14.83 12.22
C LEU A 94 -18.77 13.86 13.29
N SER A 95 -20.05 13.51 13.29
CA SER A 95 -20.64 12.62 14.30
C SER A 95 -20.21 11.16 14.15
N LYS A 96 -19.69 10.78 12.96
CA LYS A 96 -19.40 9.38 12.57
C LYS A 96 -20.64 8.49 12.55
N HIS A 97 -21.84 9.08 12.52
CA HIS A 97 -23.06 8.33 12.37
C HIS A 97 -23.16 7.81 10.93
N ALA A 98 -23.47 6.51 10.80
CA ALA A 98 -23.51 5.83 9.51
C ALA A 98 -24.92 5.30 9.23
N TRP A 99 -25.51 5.75 8.14
CA TRP A 99 -26.74 5.20 7.56
C TRP A 99 -26.39 4.21 6.47
N VAL A 100 -27.08 3.08 6.46
CA VAL A 100 -26.78 1.96 5.59
C VAL A 100 -28.06 1.45 4.95
N VAL A 101 -28.10 1.42 3.61
CA VAL A 101 -29.26 0.96 2.85
C VAL A 101 -28.82 -0.15 1.88
N PRO A 102 -29.34 -1.38 2.00
CA PRO A 102 -29.06 -2.44 1.06
C PRO A 102 -29.85 -2.22 -0.25
N LEU A 103 -29.17 -2.31 -1.39
CA LEU A 103 -29.73 -2.07 -2.70
C LEU A 103 -29.63 -3.32 -3.58
N LYS A 104 -30.74 -3.65 -4.26
CA LYS A 104 -30.74 -4.72 -5.27
C LYS A 104 -30.19 -4.24 -6.59
N ARG A 105 -30.38 -2.97 -6.95
CA ARG A 105 -29.94 -2.37 -8.21
C ARG A 105 -29.13 -1.10 -7.92
N LYS A 106 -28.21 -0.76 -8.83
CA LYS A 106 -27.46 0.49 -8.81
C LYS A 106 -28.33 1.63 -9.34
#